data_AF-A0A2S8DQ37-F1
#
_entry.id   AF-A0A2S8DQ37-F1
#
_cell.length_a   1.000
_cell.length_b   1.000
_cell.length_c   1.000
_cell.angle_alpha   90.00
_cell.angle_beta   90.00
_cell.angle_gamma   90.00
#
_symmetry.space_group_name_H-M   'P 1'
#
loop_
_entity.id
_entity.type
_entity.pdbx_description
1 polymer ?
#
loop_
_entity_poly.entity_id
_entity_poly.type
_entity_poly.pdbx_seq_one_letter_code
_entity_poly.pdbx_strand_id
1 'polypeptide(L)'
;MRISLKKSGMLKLGLSLVAMTVAASVQAKTLVYCSEGSPEGFNPQLFTSGTTYDASSVPLYNRLVEFKIGTTEVIPGLAEKWEVS
;
A
#
# COMPACT_ATOMS: atom_id res chain seq x y z
N MET A 1 49.88 9.03 7.55
CA MET A 1 48.61 9.65 7.10
C MET A 1 47.60 9.59 8.25
N ARG A 2 47.58 10.60 9.14
CA ARG A 2 46.66 10.63 10.30
C ARG A 2 45.35 11.28 9.87
N ILE A 3 44.34 10.46 9.59
CA ILE A 3 42.99 10.95 9.32
C ILE A 3 42.54 11.69 10.59
N SER A 4 42.32 13.00 10.49
CA SER A 4 41.93 13.87 11.61
C SER A 4 40.65 13.35 12.27
N LEU A 5 40.71 13.09 13.58
CA LEU A 5 39.57 12.62 14.39
C LEU A 5 38.30 13.46 14.17
N LYS A 6 38.45 14.76 13.88
CA LYS A 6 37.34 15.69 13.59
C LYS A 6 36.55 15.30 12.33
N LYS A 7 37.23 14.83 11.27
CA LYS A 7 36.58 14.37 10.03
C LYS A 7 35.78 13.08 10.22
N SER A 8 36.27 12.17 11.05
CA SER A 8 35.56 10.93 11.39
C SER A 8 34.31 11.20 12.24
N GLY A 9 34.38 12.15 13.18
CA GLY A 9 33.22 12.58 13.98
C GLY A 9 32.11 13.21 13.13
N MET A 10 32.46 14.10 12.21
CA MET A 10 31.50 14.74 11.30
C MET A 10 30.84 13.74 10.35
N LEU A 11 31.59 12.75 9.85
CA LEU A 11 31.03 11.69 8.98
C LEU A 11 30.05 10.79 9.75
N LYS A 12 30.37 10.42 10.99
CA LYS A 12 29.48 9.63 11.85
C LYS A 12 28.19 10.37 12.18
N LEU A 13 28.29 11.68 12.45
CA LEU A 13 27.13 12.52 12.73
C LEU A 13 26.24 12.66 11.48
N GLY A 14 26.83 12.89 10.31
CA GLY A 14 26.09 12.95 9.04
C GLY A 14 25.35 11.65 8.72
N LEU A 15 26.02 10.50 8.89
CA LEU A 15 25.41 9.19 8.66
C LEU A 15 24.29 8.88 9.66
N SER A 16 24.47 9.26 10.93
CA SER A 16 23.43 9.12 11.96
C SER A 16 22.19 9.97 11.64
N LEU A 17 22.38 11.19 11.13
CA LEU A 17 21.29 12.09 10.79
C LEU A 17 20.48 11.56 9.60
N VAL A 18 21.16 11.04 8.58
CA VAL A 18 20.51 10.39 7.43
C VAL A 18 19.73 9.15 7.88
N ALA A 19 20.32 8.30 8.72
CA ALA A 19 19.64 7.12 9.25
C ALA A 19 18.37 7.48 10.05
N MET A 20 18.39 8.56 10.84
CA MET A 20 17.21 9.05 11.56
C MET A 20 16.12 9.56 10.62
N THR A 21 16.47 10.27 9.54
CA THR A 21 15.47 10.75 8.56
C THR A 21 14.78 9.60 7.81
N VAL A 22 15.52 8.52 7.51
CA VAL A 22 14.95 7.32 6.88
C VAL A 22 14.01 6.59 7.85
N ALA A 23 14.41 6.43 9.12
CA ALA A 23 13.56 5.80 10.13
C ALA A 23 12.22 6.53 10.35
N ALA A 24 12.21 7.87 10.29
CA ALA A 24 10.99 8.66 10.42
C ALA A 24 10.03 8.50 9.22
N SER A 25 10.55 8.23 8.02
CA SER A 25 9.74 8.05 6.80
C SER A 25 9.03 6.70 6.70
N VAL A 26 9.45 5.71 7.50
CA VAL A 26 8.93 4.33 7.46
C VAL A 26 7.69 4.11 8.32
N GLN A 27 7.17 5.13 9.02
CA GLN A 27 5.95 4.97 9.79
C GLN A 27 4.70 5.02 8.90
N ALA A 28 4.38 3.92 8.23
CA ALA A 28 3.08 3.74 7.60
C ALA A 28 1.97 3.89 8.67
N LYS A 29 1.05 4.82 8.47
CA LYS A 29 -0.10 4.99 9.36
C LYS A 29 -1.09 3.87 9.10
N THR A 30 -1.52 3.19 10.17
CA THR A 30 -2.66 2.27 10.08
C THR A 30 -3.91 3.05 9.68
N LEU A 31 -4.54 2.65 8.59
CA LEU A 31 -5.88 3.11 8.24
C LEU A 31 -6.89 2.30 9.09
N VAL A 32 -7.63 2.98 9.96
CA VAL A 32 -8.75 2.38 10.70
C VAL A 32 -10.04 2.82 10.00
N TYR A 33 -10.79 1.86 9.48
CA TYR A 33 -12.05 2.08 8.77
C TYR A 33 -13.19 1.41 9.53
N CYS A 34 -14.28 2.15 9.75
CA CYS A 34 -15.52 1.62 10.32
C CYS A 34 -16.37 1.05 9.19
N SER A 35 -16.37 -0.27 9.05
CA SER A 35 -17.26 -0.97 8.11
C SER A 35 -18.73 -0.71 8.45
N GLU A 36 -19.58 -0.57 7.43
CA GLU A 36 -21.03 -0.44 7.60
C GLU A 36 -21.68 -1.69 8.24
N GLY A 37 -21.00 -2.84 8.18
CA GLY A 37 -21.42 -4.08 8.82
C GLY A 37 -20.34 -5.17 8.78
N SER A 38 -20.63 -6.32 9.40
CA SER A 38 -19.77 -7.49 9.31
C SER A 38 -19.90 -8.16 7.93
N PRO A 39 -18.81 -8.57 7.28
CA PRO A 39 -18.87 -9.36 6.06
C PRO A 39 -19.43 -10.77 6.36
N GLU A 40 -20.12 -11.36 5.40
CA GLU A 40 -20.65 -12.74 5.50
C GLU A 40 -19.50 -13.77 5.49
N GLY A 41 -18.40 -13.42 4.84
CA GLY A 41 -17.17 -14.19 4.77
C GLY A 41 -16.23 -13.60 3.72
N PHE A 42 -15.20 -14.35 3.33
CA PHE A 42 -14.18 -13.87 2.39
C PHE A 42 -14.05 -14.70 1.12
N ASN A 43 -14.97 -15.63 0.86
CA ASN A 43 -14.98 -16.36 -0.42
C ASN A 43 -15.85 -15.61 -1.44
N PRO A 44 -15.26 -14.92 -2.43
CA PRO A 44 -16.02 -14.12 -3.41
C PRO A 44 -16.93 -14.97 -4.32
N GLN A 45 -16.76 -16.29 -4.35
CA GLN A 45 -17.64 -17.20 -5.08
C GLN A 45 -18.95 -17.50 -4.35
N LEU A 46 -19.03 -17.19 -3.05
CA LEU A 46 -20.15 -17.56 -2.19
C LEU A 46 -20.95 -16.36 -1.68
N PHE A 47 -20.35 -15.17 -1.63
CA PHE A 47 -20.95 -13.98 -1.00
C PHE A 47 -20.98 -12.79 -1.96
N THR A 48 -22.08 -12.02 -1.93
CA THR A 48 -22.36 -10.97 -2.92
C THR A 48 -22.90 -9.66 -2.33
N SER A 49 -22.98 -9.55 -1.01
CA SER A 49 -23.37 -8.30 -0.34
C SER A 49 -22.32 -7.20 -0.52
N GLY A 50 -22.77 -5.94 -0.54
CA GLY A 50 -21.90 -4.76 -0.57
C GLY A 50 -20.90 -4.74 0.59
N THR A 51 -21.36 -5.01 1.81
CA THR A 51 -20.51 -5.09 3.01
C THR A 51 -19.37 -6.12 2.87
N THR A 52 -19.64 -7.25 2.19
CA THR A 52 -18.63 -8.27 1.92
C THR A 52 -17.68 -7.84 0.82
N TYR A 53 -18.18 -7.16 -0.22
CA TYR A 53 -17.33 -6.56 -1.25
C TYR A 53 -16.41 -5.48 -0.70
N ASP A 54 -16.86 -4.61 0.21
CA ASP A 54 -16.00 -3.60 0.83
C ASP A 54 -14.80 -4.22 1.58
N ALA A 55 -15.02 -5.37 2.23
CA ALA A 55 -13.96 -6.09 2.94
C ALA A 55 -13.08 -6.96 2.04
N SER A 56 -13.63 -7.54 0.97
CA SER A 56 -12.93 -8.55 0.15
C SER A 56 -12.41 -8.03 -1.19
N SER A 57 -13.18 -7.17 -1.86
CA SER A 57 -12.94 -6.81 -3.26
C SER A 57 -11.85 -5.77 -3.46
N VAL A 58 -11.44 -5.00 -2.45
CA VAL A 58 -10.32 -4.04 -2.59
C VAL A 58 -9.13 -4.42 -1.70
N PRO A 59 -9.34 -4.83 -0.42
CA PRO A 59 -8.23 -5.09 0.49
C PRO A 59 -7.60 -6.49 0.34
N LEU A 60 -8.38 -7.50 -0.07
CA LEU A 60 -7.95 -8.91 0.01
C LEU A 60 -7.62 -9.53 -1.36
N TYR A 61 -8.41 -9.25 -2.39
CA TYR A 61 -8.26 -9.85 -3.71
C TYR A 61 -8.10 -8.79 -4.79
N ASN A 62 -7.39 -9.15 -5.87
CA ASN A 62 -7.26 -8.34 -7.08
C ASN A 62 -8.18 -8.89 -8.19
N ARG A 63 -8.66 -8.02 -9.08
CA ARG A 63 -9.42 -8.41 -10.28
C ARG A 63 -8.51 -8.40 -11.50
N LEU A 64 -9.01 -8.90 -12.62
CA LEU A 64 -8.32 -8.79 -13.91
C LEU A 64 -8.17 -7.32 -14.32
N VAL A 65 -9.24 -6.54 -14.13
CA VAL A 65 -9.29 -5.10 -14.39
C VAL A 65 -9.84 -4.38 -13.17
N GLU A 66 -9.48 -3.12 -13.01
CA GLU A 66 -9.81 -2.27 -11.87
C GLU A 66 -10.51 -0.99 -12.34
N PHE A 67 -11.09 -0.24 -11.40
CA PHE A 67 -11.53 1.13 -11.67
C PHE A 67 -10.53 2.13 -11.11
N LYS A 68 -10.23 3.18 -11.88
CA LYS A 68 -9.47 4.31 -11.35
C LYS A 68 -10.28 5.02 -10.27
N ILE A 69 -9.65 5.21 -9.11
CA ILE A 69 -10.28 5.76 -7.90
C ILE A 69 -11.07 7.03 -8.22
N GLY A 70 -12.34 7.04 -7.82
CA GLY A 70 -13.25 8.17 -8.01
C GLY A 70 -13.86 8.29 -9.42
N THR A 71 -13.66 7.29 -10.28
CA THR A 71 -14.17 7.28 -11.65
C THR A 71 -14.72 5.90 -12.02
N THR A 72 -15.34 5.79 -13.20
CA THR A 72 -15.73 4.52 -13.82
C THR A 72 -14.78 4.11 -14.96
N GLU A 73 -13.61 4.77 -15.06
CA GLU A 73 -12.57 4.44 -16.04
C GLU A 73 -11.94 3.08 -15.67
N VAL A 74 -12.07 2.10 -16.56
CA VAL A 74 -11.46 0.78 -16.40
C VAL A 74 -9.96 0.86 -16.67
N ILE A 75 -9.15 0.39 -15.74
CA ILE A 75 -7.69 0.35 -15.82
C ILE A 75 -7.16 -1.07 -15.62
N PRO A 76 -5.91 -1.37 -16.04
CA PRO A 76 -5.30 -2.67 -15.82
C PRO A 76 -5.22 -3.05 -14.34
N GLY A 77 -5.51 -4.33 -14.06
CA GLY A 77 -5.33 -4.98 -12.76
C GLY A 77 -4.31 -6.12 -12.87
N LEU A 78 -4.71 -7.35 -12.53
CA LEU A 78 -3.89 -8.54 -12.82
C LEU A 78 -3.68 -8.77 -14.32
N ALA A 79 -4.63 -8.36 -15.16
CA ALA A 79 -4.49 -8.38 -16.59
C ALA A 79 -3.96 -7.02 -17.08
N GLU A 80 -2.75 -7.03 -17.65
CA GLU A 80 -2.11 -5.82 -18.18
C GLU A 80 -2.70 -5.37 -19.51
N LYS A 81 -3.32 -6.29 -20.27
CA LYS A 81 -3.89 -6.06 -21.60
C LYS A 81 -5.13 -6.93 -21.83
N TRP A 82 -6.06 -6.42 -22.61
CA TRP A 82 -7.22 -7.13 -23.11
C TRP A 82 -7.63 -6.55 -24.46
N GLU A 83 -8.36 -7.32 -25.25
CA GLU A 83 -8.90 -6.92 -26.54
C GLU A 83 -10.42 -7.01 -26.49
N VAL A 84 -11.11 -6.18 -27.27
CA VAL A 84 -12.57 -6.18 -27.39
C VAL A 84 -12.91 -6.37 -28.86
N SER A 85 -13.76 -7.36 -29.16
CA SER A 85 -14.15 -7.74 -30.52
C SER A 85 -15.18 -6.81 -31.16
#